data_AF-A0A355DQV5-F1
#
_entry.id   AF-A0A355DQV5-F1
#
_cell.length_a   1.000
_cell.length_b   1.000
_cell.length_c   1.000
_cell.angle_alpha   90.00
_cell.angle_beta   90.00
_cell.angle_gamma   90.00
#
_symmetry.space_group_name_H-M   'P 1'
#
loop_
_entity.id
_entity.type
_entity.pdbx_description
1 polymer ?
#
loop_
_entity_poly.entity_id
_entity_poly.type
_entity_poly.pdbx_seq_one_letter_code
_entity_poly.pdbx_strand_id
1 'polypeptide(L)'
;MKHSDWLRLQAEGENICATLRHYNYQCHKQTKPLSWKLYKNGQDNYILTWLPAPISHWTLMPNDASLQQQQLWQLIERTLTNIREKATKTLPQRTSQPEDYSRPWAIIQLLPNARRYTVARFANRQDAEDHRRFLRRFIPAAEFEVFFDFPNELL
;
A
#
# COMPACT_ATOMS: atom_id res chain seq x y z
N MET A 1 10.17 10.76 5.19
CA MET A 1 9.17 9.99 5.94
C MET A 1 9.21 10.47 7.38
N LYS A 2 8.08 10.81 8.02
CA LYS A 2 8.08 11.22 9.43
C LYS A 2 8.35 10.01 10.32
N HIS A 3 8.90 10.23 11.51
CA HIS A 3 9.23 9.14 12.45
C HIS A 3 7.98 8.34 12.87
N SER A 4 6.84 9.01 13.06
CA SER A 4 5.55 8.39 13.34
C SER A 4 5.09 7.47 12.21
N ASP A 5 5.27 7.87 10.96
CA ASP A 5 4.91 7.07 9.79
C ASP A 5 5.77 5.81 9.73
N TRP A 6 7.07 5.95 10.04
CA TRP A 6 7.98 4.82 10.06
C TRP A 6 7.61 3.79 11.15
N LEU A 7 7.27 4.24 12.37
CA LEU A 7 6.80 3.35 13.44
C LEU A 7 5.52 2.61 13.06
N ARG A 8 4.56 3.32 12.44
CA ARG A 8 3.32 2.72 11.95
C ARG A 8 3.60 1.64 10.91
N LEU A 9 4.43 1.95 9.91
CA LEU A 9 4.79 1.01 8.85
C LEU A 9 5.58 -0.18 9.39
N GLN A 10 6.43 0.04 10.40
CA GLN A 10 7.11 -1.07 11.06
C GLN A 10 6.11 -2.02 11.72
N ALA A 11 5.13 -1.48 12.46
CA ALA A 11 4.08 -2.28 13.09
C ALA A 11 3.19 -3.00 12.06
N GLU A 12 2.90 -2.37 10.91
CA GLU A 12 2.21 -3.05 9.79
C GLU A 12 3.03 -4.23 9.28
N GLY A 13 4.31 -4.04 8.97
CA GLY A 13 5.19 -5.11 8.49
C GLY A 13 5.32 -6.26 9.49
N GLU A 14 5.39 -5.96 10.79
CA GLU A 14 5.44 -6.97 11.85
C GLU A 14 4.13 -7.76 11.98
N ASN A 15 2.96 -7.10 11.84
CA ASN A 15 1.66 -7.76 11.83
C ASN A 15 1.44 -8.64 10.58
N ILE A 16 1.92 -8.19 9.41
CA ILE A 16 1.93 -9.00 8.20
C ILE A 16 2.75 -10.26 8.46
N CYS A 17 3.97 -10.11 8.98
CA CYS A 17 4.83 -11.25 9.31
C CYS A 17 4.19 -12.20 10.33
N ALA A 18 3.52 -11.67 11.36
CA ALA A 18 2.80 -12.48 12.35
C ALA A 18 1.69 -13.31 11.70
N THR A 19 0.92 -12.71 10.79
CA THR A 19 -0.13 -13.41 10.04
C THR A 19 0.47 -14.48 9.13
N LEU A 20 1.53 -14.16 8.38
CA LEU A 20 2.20 -15.08 7.47
C LEU A 20 2.77 -16.32 8.20
N ARG A 21 3.24 -16.18 9.45
CA ARG A 21 3.69 -17.32 10.26
C ARG A 21 2.60 -18.35 10.53
N HIS A 22 1.33 -17.94 10.62
CA HIS A 22 0.21 -18.88 10.75
C HIS A 22 -0.01 -19.72 9.49
N TYR A 23 0.46 -19.25 8.33
CA TYR A 23 0.40 -19.94 7.04
C TYR A 23 1.72 -20.63 6.67
N ASN A 24 2.56 -20.94 7.68
CA ASN A 24 3.86 -21.60 7.55
C ASN A 24 4.91 -20.81 6.75
N TYR A 25 4.82 -19.47 6.70
CA TYR A 25 5.88 -18.64 6.16
C TYR A 25 6.86 -18.21 7.25
N GLN A 26 8.15 -18.34 6.97
CA GLN A 26 9.22 -17.76 7.79
C GLN A 26 9.52 -16.35 7.33
N CYS A 27 9.55 -15.40 8.26
CA CYS A 27 9.79 -13.99 7.99
C CYS A 27 11.10 -13.55 8.63
N HIS A 28 12.05 -13.07 7.83
CA HIS A 28 13.36 -12.60 8.27
C HIS A 28 13.53 -11.11 7.96
N LYS A 29 13.58 -10.29 9.01
CA LYS A 29 13.79 -8.84 8.87
C LYS A 29 15.14 -8.59 8.21
N GLN A 30 15.16 -7.69 7.24
CA GLN A 30 16.37 -7.30 6.52
C GLN A 30 17.03 -6.08 7.15
N THR A 31 18.30 -5.84 6.78
CA THR A 31 19.04 -4.62 7.14
C THR A 31 18.43 -3.37 6.52
N LYS A 32 17.77 -3.51 5.36
CA LYS A 32 17.00 -2.45 4.73
C LYS A 32 15.75 -2.14 5.57
N PRO A 33 15.45 -0.86 5.87
CA PRO A 33 14.26 -0.50 6.63
C PRO A 33 12.99 -0.93 5.89
N LEU A 34 12.01 -1.40 6.66
CA LEU A 34 10.72 -1.85 6.15
C LEU A 34 10.86 -2.93 5.05
N SER A 35 11.73 -3.90 5.27
CA SER A 35 11.96 -5.01 4.35
C SER A 35 12.09 -6.33 5.11
N TRP A 36 11.39 -7.36 4.62
CA TRP A 36 11.40 -8.72 5.17
C TRP A 36 11.53 -9.73 4.05
N LYS A 37 12.42 -10.71 4.24
CA LYS A 37 12.45 -11.92 3.41
C LYS A 37 11.43 -12.92 3.92
N LEU A 38 10.70 -13.50 3.00
CA LEU A 38 9.64 -14.47 3.23
C LEU A 38 10.05 -15.79 2.59
N TYR A 39 9.94 -16.88 3.34
CA TYR A 39 10.26 -18.21 2.88
C TYR A 39 9.12 -19.16 3.20
N LYS A 40 8.77 -20.03 2.26
CA LYS A 40 7.88 -21.18 2.49
C LYS A 40 8.61 -22.45 2.09
N ASN A 41 8.66 -23.42 3.00
CA ASN A 41 9.34 -24.71 2.79
C ASN A 41 10.79 -24.61 2.25
N GLY A 42 11.48 -23.48 2.48
CA GLY A 42 12.86 -23.25 2.03
C GLY A 42 13.07 -22.96 0.55
N GLN A 43 12.01 -22.96 -0.29
CA GLN A 43 12.14 -22.83 -1.75
C GLN A 43 11.70 -21.47 -2.29
N ASP A 44 10.69 -20.84 -1.67
CA ASP A 44 10.09 -19.63 -2.22
C ASP A 44 10.61 -18.37 -1.51
N ASN A 45 11.59 -17.70 -2.12
CA ASN A 45 12.27 -16.54 -1.53
C ASN A 45 11.66 -15.24 -2.06
N TYR A 46 10.67 -14.70 -1.32
CA TYR A 46 10.08 -13.40 -1.62
C TYR A 46 10.61 -12.31 -0.69
N ILE A 47 10.58 -11.07 -1.15
CA ILE A 47 10.93 -9.87 -0.38
C ILE A 47 9.68 -9.00 -0.30
N LEU A 48 9.17 -8.83 0.91
CA LEU A 48 8.16 -7.82 1.23
C LEU A 48 8.87 -6.54 1.60
N THR A 49 8.66 -5.46 0.85
CA THR A 49 9.29 -4.17 1.12
C THR A 49 8.29 -3.03 0.99
N TRP A 50 8.41 -2.03 1.85
CA TRP A 50 7.69 -0.77 1.68
C TRP A 50 8.42 0.10 0.65
N LEU A 51 7.70 0.50 -0.39
CA LEU A 51 8.18 1.52 -1.31
C LEU A 51 7.70 2.89 -0.83
N PRO A 52 8.62 3.84 -0.55
CA PRO A 52 8.24 5.18 -0.13
C PRO A 52 7.48 5.91 -1.24
N ALA A 53 7.09 7.15 -0.97
CA ALA A 53 6.52 8.01 -1.98
C ALA A 53 7.37 7.96 -3.27
N PRO A 54 6.73 7.84 -4.43
CA PRO A 54 5.29 8.09 -4.66
C PRO A 54 4.39 6.86 -4.63
N ILE A 55 4.95 5.64 -4.53
CA ILE A 55 4.16 4.38 -4.52
C ILE A 55 3.43 4.21 -3.20
N SER A 56 4.08 4.57 -2.08
CA SER A 56 3.51 4.57 -0.72
C SER A 56 2.76 3.27 -0.39
N HIS A 57 3.35 2.13 -0.75
CA HIS A 57 2.71 0.84 -0.61
C HIS A 57 3.72 -0.28 -0.32
N TRP A 58 3.23 -1.35 0.30
CA TRP A 58 3.95 -2.62 0.37
C TRP A 58 4.07 -3.22 -1.03
N THR A 59 5.13 -3.95 -1.28
CA THR A 59 5.33 -4.65 -2.56
C THR A 59 6.06 -5.95 -2.30
N LEU A 60 5.71 -6.97 -3.06
CA LEU A 60 6.30 -8.29 -3.01
C LEU A 60 7.17 -8.51 -4.25
N MET A 61 8.43 -8.91 -4.05
CA MET A 61 9.37 -9.20 -5.13
C MET A 61 9.96 -10.62 -4.99
N PRO A 62 10.20 -11.38 -6.06
CA PRO A 62 9.89 -11.05 -7.45
C PRO A 62 8.37 -11.06 -7.74
N ASN A 63 7.93 -10.23 -8.69
CA ASN A 63 6.58 -10.27 -9.24
C ASN A 63 6.57 -11.25 -10.43
N ASP A 64 6.72 -12.53 -10.12
CA ASP A 64 6.82 -13.64 -11.07
C ASP A 64 5.45 -14.10 -11.61
N ALA A 65 4.37 -13.40 -11.26
CA ALA A 65 2.97 -13.73 -11.60
C ALA A 65 2.57 -15.19 -11.29
N SER A 66 3.34 -15.89 -10.45
CA SER A 66 3.05 -17.26 -10.07
C SER A 66 1.81 -17.31 -9.20
N LEU A 67 1.08 -18.43 -9.25
CA LEU A 67 -0.11 -18.64 -8.42
C LEU A 67 0.23 -18.46 -6.93
N GLN A 68 1.43 -18.87 -6.52
CA GLN A 68 1.92 -18.71 -5.17
C GLN A 68 2.15 -17.25 -4.78
N GLN A 69 2.75 -16.45 -5.66
CA GLN A 69 2.91 -15.01 -5.45
C GLN A 69 1.56 -14.32 -5.35
N GLN A 70 0.60 -14.69 -6.21
CA GLN A 70 -0.76 -14.12 -6.17
C GLN A 70 -1.48 -14.48 -4.87
N GLN A 71 -1.41 -15.74 -4.44
CA GLN A 71 -2.00 -16.19 -3.16
C GLN A 71 -1.37 -15.48 -1.97
N LEU A 72 -0.04 -15.34 -1.95
CA LEU A 72 0.70 -14.64 -0.92
C LEU A 72 0.31 -13.15 -0.89
N TRP A 73 0.21 -12.51 -2.06
CA TRP A 73 -0.19 -11.13 -2.17
C TRP A 73 -1.62 -10.89 -1.70
N GLN A 74 -2.56 -11.76 -2.07
CA GLN A 74 -3.94 -11.71 -1.59
C GLN A 74 -4.03 -11.81 -0.06
N LEU A 75 -3.19 -12.64 0.55
CA LEU A 75 -3.12 -12.76 2.01
C LEU A 75 -2.57 -11.48 2.66
N ILE A 76 -1.54 -10.88 2.09
CA ILE A 76 -0.96 -9.61 2.56
C ILE A 76 -2.01 -8.49 2.46
N GLU A 77 -2.69 -8.34 1.33
CA GLU A 77 -3.74 -7.34 1.10
C GLU A 77 -4.89 -7.47 2.10
N ARG A 78 -5.36 -8.70 2.35
CA ARG A 78 -6.38 -8.96 3.37
C ARG A 78 -5.91 -8.56 4.75
N THR A 79 -4.65 -8.84 5.08
CA THR A 79 -4.06 -8.49 6.37
C THR A 79 -3.94 -6.98 6.53
N LEU A 80 -3.46 -6.27 5.51
CA LEU A 80 -3.40 -4.80 5.48
C LEU A 80 -4.78 -4.17 5.64
N THR A 81 -5.78 -4.70 4.94
CA THR A 81 -7.17 -4.25 5.06
C THR A 81 -7.68 -4.44 6.49
N ASN A 82 -7.47 -5.61 7.07
CA ASN A 82 -7.85 -5.89 8.46
C ASN A 82 -7.11 -4.99 9.48
N ILE A 83 -5.84 -4.68 9.27
CA ILE A 83 -5.09 -3.77 10.16
C ILE A 83 -5.69 -2.36 10.09
N ARG A 84 -5.99 -1.88 8.88
CA ARG A 84 -6.64 -0.57 8.64
C ARG A 84 -8.06 -0.53 9.21
N GLU A 85 -8.81 -1.61 9.11
CA GLU A 85 -10.16 -1.75 9.68
C GLU A 85 -10.16 -1.90 11.22
N LYS A 86 -9.15 -2.58 11.80
CA LYS A 86 -8.99 -2.64 13.26
C LYS A 86 -8.59 -1.29 13.84
N ALA A 87 -7.73 -0.55 13.15
CA ALA A 87 -7.37 0.82 13.53
C ALA A 87 -8.58 1.77 13.54
N THR A 88 -9.62 1.49 12.74
CA THR A 88 -10.86 2.28 12.71
C THR A 88 -11.89 1.87 13.78
N LYS A 89 -11.77 0.69 14.40
CA LYS A 89 -12.71 0.22 15.45
C LYS A 89 -12.25 0.51 16.88
N THR A 90 -10.96 0.74 17.13
CA THR A 90 -10.42 1.00 18.49
C THR A 90 -10.40 2.48 18.87
N LEU A 91 -11.01 3.37 18.08
CA LEU A 91 -11.11 4.80 18.38
C LEU A 91 -12.59 5.25 18.26
N PRO A 92 -13.20 5.85 19.30
CA PRO A 92 -14.51 6.49 19.13
C PRO A 92 -14.34 7.65 18.14
N GLN A 93 -15.18 7.65 17.10
CA GLN A 93 -15.27 8.67 16.06
C GLN A 93 -13.96 8.94 15.31
N ARG A 94 -13.91 8.37 14.11
CA ARG A 94 -13.19 8.85 12.94
C ARG A 94 -13.38 10.38 12.80
N THR A 95 -12.53 11.17 13.43
CA THR A 95 -11.93 12.27 12.69
C THR A 95 -11.16 11.59 11.58
N SER A 96 -11.71 11.68 10.37
CA SER A 96 -10.91 11.83 9.16
C SER A 96 -9.55 12.39 9.58
N GLN A 97 -8.45 11.66 9.30
CA GLN A 97 -7.20 12.38 9.10
C GLN A 97 -7.59 13.55 8.19
N PRO A 98 -7.27 14.81 8.53
CA PRO A 98 -7.60 15.90 7.64
C PRO A 98 -6.99 15.50 6.31
N GLU A 99 -7.87 15.12 5.36
CA GLU A 99 -7.44 14.85 4.01
C GLU A 99 -6.69 16.12 3.64
N ASP A 100 -5.42 15.97 3.28
CA ASP A 100 -4.57 17.13 3.03
C ASP A 100 -5.07 17.79 1.74
N TYR A 101 -6.12 18.59 1.89
CA TYR A 101 -6.87 19.25 0.83
C TYR A 101 -6.06 20.38 0.19
N SER A 102 -4.85 20.65 0.70
CA SER A 102 -3.86 21.48 0.01
C SER A 102 -3.41 20.87 -1.33
N ARG A 103 -3.74 19.59 -1.57
CA ARG A 103 -3.38 18.83 -2.77
C ARG A 103 -4.65 18.26 -3.41
N PRO A 104 -5.35 19.03 -4.24
CA PRO A 104 -6.64 18.63 -4.78
C PRO A 104 -6.53 17.63 -5.92
N TRP A 105 -5.36 17.43 -6.51
CA TRP A 105 -5.20 16.51 -7.63
C TRP A 105 -4.85 15.11 -7.11
N ALA A 106 -5.79 14.19 -7.18
CA ALA A 106 -5.62 12.83 -6.69
C ALA A 106 -5.48 11.84 -7.85
N ILE A 107 -4.62 10.85 -7.68
CA ILE A 107 -4.55 9.67 -8.54
C ILE A 107 -5.25 8.52 -7.82
N ILE A 108 -6.23 7.91 -8.48
CA ILE A 108 -6.88 6.68 -8.03
C ILE A 108 -6.46 5.50 -8.88
N GLN A 109 -6.31 4.35 -8.23
CA GLN A 109 -6.27 3.06 -8.87
C GLN A 109 -7.67 2.45 -8.87
N LEU A 110 -8.14 2.03 -10.04
CA LEU A 110 -9.38 1.29 -10.18
C LEU A 110 -9.11 -0.19 -9.91
N LEU A 111 -9.91 -0.78 -9.04
CA LEU A 111 -9.83 -2.18 -8.66
C LEU A 111 -11.08 -2.92 -9.17
N PRO A 112 -10.99 -4.24 -9.36
CA PRO A 112 -12.16 -5.06 -9.67
C PRO A 112 -13.29 -4.84 -8.65
N ASN A 113 -14.54 -5.00 -9.10
CA ASN A 113 -15.75 -4.76 -8.31
C ASN A 113 -16.03 -3.28 -7.97
N ALA A 114 -15.70 -2.37 -8.89
CA ALA A 114 -15.95 -0.92 -8.75
C ALA A 114 -15.32 -0.28 -7.50
N ARG A 115 -14.26 -0.91 -6.97
CA ARG A 115 -13.51 -0.38 -5.83
C ARG A 115 -12.46 0.60 -6.33
N ARG A 116 -12.14 1.59 -5.50
CA ARG A 116 -11.17 2.65 -5.81
C ARG A 116 -10.24 2.84 -4.63
N TYR A 117 -8.97 3.11 -4.91
CA TYR A 117 -7.98 3.43 -3.89
C TYR A 117 -7.15 4.64 -4.33
N THR A 118 -7.04 5.64 -3.46
CA THR A 118 -6.21 6.83 -3.72
C THR A 118 -4.73 6.47 -3.54
N VAL A 119 -3.99 6.56 -4.64
CA VAL A 119 -2.55 6.26 -4.70
C VAL A 119 -1.73 7.43 -4.14
N ALA A 120 -2.01 8.65 -4.62
CA ALA A 120 -1.26 9.84 -4.25
C ALA A 120 -2.06 11.13 -4.51
N ARG A 121 -1.69 12.23 -3.84
CA ARG A 121 -2.27 13.58 -4.03
C ARG A 121 -1.18 14.61 -4.35
N PHE A 122 -1.51 15.55 -5.24
CA PHE A 122 -0.61 16.56 -5.80
C PHE A 122 -1.24 17.96 -5.72
N ALA A 123 -0.38 18.97 -5.62
CA ALA A 123 -0.81 20.36 -5.57
C ALA A 123 -1.28 20.87 -6.94
N ASN A 124 -0.66 20.37 -8.02
CA ASN A 124 -1.00 20.72 -9.39
C ASN A 124 -1.32 19.45 -10.22
N ARG A 125 -2.08 19.64 -11.30
CA ARG A 125 -2.49 18.57 -12.21
C ARG A 125 -1.32 17.93 -12.96
N GLN A 126 -0.34 18.74 -13.34
CA GLN A 126 0.75 18.31 -14.20
C GLN A 126 1.59 17.23 -13.52
N ASP A 127 1.98 17.45 -12.27
CA ASP A 127 2.69 16.46 -11.46
C ASP A 127 1.89 15.17 -11.30
N ALA A 128 0.57 15.27 -11.12
CA ALA A 128 -0.31 14.11 -11.04
C ALA A 128 -0.34 13.31 -12.37
N GLU A 129 -0.41 14.00 -13.51
CA GLU A 129 -0.42 13.37 -14.83
C GLU A 129 0.93 12.73 -15.19
N ASP A 130 2.04 13.42 -14.89
CA ASP A 130 3.37 12.87 -15.09
C ASP A 130 3.61 11.65 -14.20
N HIS A 131 3.10 11.69 -12.96
CA HIS A 131 3.14 10.55 -12.09
C HIS A 131 2.26 9.39 -12.56
N ARG A 132 1.06 9.68 -13.11
CA ARG A 132 0.20 8.67 -13.73
C ARG A 132 0.89 7.98 -14.91
N ARG A 133 1.59 8.73 -15.77
CA ARG A 133 2.36 8.17 -16.89
C ARG A 133 3.46 7.22 -16.41
N PHE A 134 4.15 7.60 -15.33
CA PHE A 134 5.10 6.72 -14.66
C PHE A 134 4.41 5.44 -14.19
N LEU A 135 3.33 5.54 -13.41
CA LEU A 135 2.60 4.36 -12.90
C LEU A 135 2.13 3.42 -14.00
N ARG A 136 1.60 3.94 -15.12
CA ARG A 136 1.20 3.13 -16.28
C ARG A 136 2.35 2.37 -16.93
N ARG A 137 3.57 2.91 -16.88
CA ARG A 137 4.77 2.24 -17.41
C ARG A 137 5.24 1.10 -16.49
N PHE A 138 5.14 1.28 -15.19
CA PHE A 138 5.61 0.30 -14.19
C PHE A 138 4.56 -0.77 -13.85
N ILE A 139 3.27 -0.44 -13.94
CA ILE A 139 2.15 -1.31 -13.60
C ILE A 139 1.11 -1.23 -14.73
N PRO A 140 1.41 -1.78 -15.92
CA PRO A 140 0.54 -1.64 -17.09
C PRO A 140 -0.80 -2.37 -16.94
N ALA A 141 -0.90 -3.34 -16.03
CA ALA A 141 -2.12 -4.08 -15.73
C ALA A 141 -3.10 -3.32 -14.81
N ALA A 142 -2.67 -2.21 -14.20
CA ALA A 142 -3.52 -1.41 -13.31
C ALA A 142 -4.08 -0.18 -14.04
N GLU A 143 -5.33 0.13 -13.78
CA GLU A 143 -5.99 1.33 -14.30
C GLU A 143 -5.84 2.48 -13.31
N PHE A 144 -5.34 3.61 -13.81
CA PHE A 144 -5.11 4.82 -13.01
C PHE A 144 -5.83 6.01 -13.61
N GLU A 145 -6.50 6.78 -12.75
CA GLU A 145 -7.22 8.00 -13.10
C GLU A 145 -6.74 9.17 -12.25
N VAL A 146 -6.59 10.34 -12.89
CA VAL A 146 -6.36 11.61 -12.20
C VAL A 146 -7.71 12.32 -12.10
N PHE A 147 -8.10 12.71 -10.89
CA PHE A 147 -9.31 13.49 -10.66
C PHE A 147 -9.04 14.65 -9.71
N PHE A 148 -9.84 15.69 -9.85
CA PHE A 148 -9.83 16.82 -8.93
C PHE A 148 -10.79 16.52 -7.78
N ASP A 149 -10.25 16.54 -6.57
CA ASP A 149 -10.94 16.17 -5.35
C ASP A 149 -10.72 17.27 -4.32
N PHE A 150 -11.71 18.13 -4.17
CA PHE A 150 -11.71 19.20 -3.19
C PHE A 150 -12.98 19.07 -2.35
N PRO A 151 -12.90 19.14 -1.02
CA PRO A 151 -14.06 18.98 -0.17
C PRO A 151 -14.94 20.21 -0.38
N ASN A 152 -16.19 19.97 -0.69
CA ASN A 152 -17.18 21.02 -0.93
C ASN A 152 -17.48 21.85 0.34
N GLU A 153 -16.92 21.50 1.49
CA GLU A 153 -17.14 22.16 2.79
C GLU A 153 -16.25 23.41 3.01
N LEU A 154 -15.41 23.79 2.04
CA LEU A 154 -14.51 24.95 2.11
C LEU A 154 -14.81 26.05 1.06
N LEU A 155 -15.98 25.99 0.39
CA LEU A 155 -16.48 27.03 -0.52
C LEU A 155 -17.53 27.92 0.16
#